data_AF-A0A422MUP1-F1
#
_entry.id   AF-A0A422MUP1-F1
#
_cell.length_a   1.000
_cell.length_b   1.000
_cell.length_c   1.000
_cell.angle_alpha   90.00
_cell.angle_beta   90.00
_cell.angle_gamma   90.00
#
_symmetry.space_group_name_H-M   'P 1'
#
loop_
_entity.id
_entity.type
_entity.pdbx_description
1 polymer ?
#
loop_
_entity_poly.entity_id
_entity_poly.type
_entity_poly.pdbx_seq_one_letter_code
_entity_poly.pdbx_strand_id
1 'polypeptide(L)'
;YAAAAPTESFTYAWALGCVELPDGRPVVGVINIGPGSVTYSEFSVRIAAHEIAHTLGFEVEVFEARNMTRTIPEVRGKENVLVVSSPKTLEKTRAHFNCTSAPGMELEDEGGGTTPSSHWKRRNAKDELMAGLPGAGYYTALTMAAFEDMGFYRAQWNMAEQMPWGSNSGCELLTEKCLTNGTTRYPEMFCGARRELMKCTSDRLALGICKITTYPDPLPSQFQYFTDPRRGGLLDDLMDYCPFIREYEDTQCFDGDVRVMRGCRIGPSSRCLKSDGLRDSVGLIGDVCAEVACDDDGDVLVRYLGNDAWHLCPEGSSITPTGPVFVGGNIVCPSRIEVCYIH
;
A
#
# COMPACT_ATOMS: atom_id res chain seq x y z
N TYR A 1 -17.05 -21.30 -4.58
CA TYR A 1 -17.31 -22.05 -3.33
C TYR A 1 -16.40 -21.52 -2.24
N ALA A 2 -16.88 -21.44 -1.00
CA ALA A 2 -16.09 -20.98 0.12
C ALA A 2 -15.88 -22.11 1.13
N ALA A 3 -14.67 -22.20 1.67
CA ALA A 3 -14.30 -23.09 2.76
C ALA A 3 -13.58 -22.30 3.87
N ALA A 4 -13.55 -22.90 5.06
CA ALA A 4 -12.85 -22.35 6.21
C ALA A 4 -12.05 -23.48 6.88
N ALA A 5 -10.92 -23.84 6.27
CA ALA A 5 -9.99 -24.84 6.76
C ALA A 5 -8.66 -24.19 7.18
N PRO A 6 -7.89 -24.81 8.11
CA PRO A 6 -6.58 -24.31 8.51
C PRO A 6 -5.67 -24.04 7.31
N THR A 7 -4.96 -22.92 7.37
CA THR A 7 -3.92 -22.53 6.41
C THR A 7 -2.55 -22.66 7.07
N GLU A 8 -1.50 -22.77 6.25
CA GLU A 8 -0.12 -22.87 6.75
C GLU A 8 0.54 -21.49 6.83
N SER A 9 1.45 -21.33 7.80
CA SER A 9 2.36 -20.19 7.88
C SER A 9 1.62 -18.83 7.89
N PHE A 10 2.03 -17.88 7.05
CA PHE A 10 1.45 -16.54 6.94
C PHE A 10 0.31 -16.43 5.91
N THR A 11 -0.24 -17.55 5.43
CA THR A 11 -1.34 -17.54 4.46
C THR A 11 -2.66 -17.23 5.16
N TYR A 12 -3.23 -16.05 4.88
CA TYR A 12 -4.52 -15.61 5.42
C TYR A 12 -5.70 -16.32 4.73
N ALA A 13 -5.65 -16.39 3.41
CA ALA A 13 -6.61 -17.06 2.55
C ALA A 13 -5.90 -17.49 1.27
N TRP A 14 -6.55 -18.34 0.48
CA TRP A 14 -6.11 -18.66 -0.87
C TRP A 14 -7.33 -18.92 -1.76
N ALA A 15 -7.15 -18.68 -3.05
CA ALA A 15 -8.17 -18.93 -4.05
C ALA A 15 -7.60 -19.43 -5.38
N LEU A 16 -8.47 -20.08 -6.17
CA LEU A 16 -8.16 -20.45 -7.55
C LEU A 16 -9.42 -20.60 -8.41
N GLY A 17 -9.26 -20.38 -9.72
CA GLY A 17 -10.24 -20.75 -10.73
C GLY A 17 -10.29 -22.28 -10.92
N CYS A 18 -11.50 -22.85 -11.01
CA CYS A 18 -11.73 -24.28 -11.20
C CYS A 18 -12.37 -24.64 -12.54
N VAL A 19 -13.22 -23.77 -13.07
CA VAL A 19 -13.91 -24.00 -14.34
C VAL A 19 -13.97 -22.71 -15.13
N GLU A 20 -13.64 -22.83 -16.41
CA GLU A 20 -13.73 -21.77 -17.40
C GLU A 20 -14.70 -22.17 -18.53
N LEU A 21 -15.29 -21.17 -19.18
CA LEU A 21 -16.03 -21.34 -20.43
C LEU A 21 -15.06 -21.51 -21.61
N PRO A 22 -15.53 -21.93 -22.80
CA PRO A 22 -14.67 -22.10 -23.98
C PRO A 22 -13.96 -20.82 -24.45
N ASP A 23 -14.45 -19.64 -24.07
CA ASP A 23 -13.81 -18.36 -24.32
C ASP A 23 -12.73 -18.01 -23.26
N GLY A 24 -12.48 -18.90 -22.29
CA GLY A 24 -11.54 -18.70 -21.18
C GLY A 24 -12.13 -17.92 -20.00
N ARG A 25 -13.44 -17.63 -19.98
CA ARG A 25 -14.06 -16.90 -18.87
C ARG A 25 -14.16 -17.77 -17.60
N PRO A 26 -13.59 -17.35 -16.46
CA PRO A 26 -13.79 -18.05 -15.20
C PRO A 26 -15.26 -18.02 -14.77
N VAL A 27 -15.80 -19.18 -14.39
CA VAL A 27 -17.20 -19.34 -13.96
C VAL A 27 -17.37 -20.09 -12.64
N VAL A 28 -16.36 -20.87 -12.25
CA VAL A 28 -16.32 -21.49 -10.92
C VAL A 28 -14.95 -21.22 -10.33
N GLY A 29 -14.93 -20.60 -9.16
CA GLY A 29 -13.74 -20.48 -8.33
C GLY A 29 -13.99 -21.03 -6.93
N VAL A 30 -12.89 -21.29 -6.22
CA VAL A 30 -12.91 -21.66 -4.80
C VAL A 30 -12.06 -20.68 -4.00
N ILE A 31 -12.47 -20.43 -2.77
CA ILE A 31 -11.70 -19.68 -1.78
C ILE A 31 -11.70 -20.45 -0.46
N ASN A 32 -10.55 -20.52 0.19
CA ASN A 32 -10.41 -20.99 1.56
C ASN A 32 -9.87 -19.87 2.44
N ILE A 33 -10.57 -19.59 3.55
CA ILE A 33 -10.15 -18.57 4.51
C ILE A 33 -9.67 -19.27 5.78
N GLY A 34 -8.43 -18.99 6.20
CA GLY A 34 -7.86 -19.56 7.42
C GLY A 34 -8.59 -19.04 8.67
N PRO A 35 -9.27 -19.88 9.47
CA PRO A 35 -10.10 -19.40 10.58
C PRO A 35 -9.33 -18.61 11.65
N GLY A 36 -8.04 -18.92 11.85
CA GLY A 36 -7.17 -18.21 12.82
C GLY A 36 -6.76 -16.80 12.39
N SER A 37 -7.01 -16.45 11.13
CA SER A 37 -6.58 -15.19 10.51
C SER A 37 -7.74 -14.22 10.28
N VAL A 38 -8.97 -14.64 10.60
CA VAL A 38 -10.19 -13.84 10.39
C VAL A 38 -10.35 -12.85 11.54
N THR A 39 -10.47 -11.57 11.19
CA THR A 39 -10.82 -10.49 12.10
C THR A 39 -12.04 -9.75 11.57
N TYR A 40 -12.68 -8.93 12.42
CA TYR A 40 -13.77 -8.03 11.99
C TYR A 40 -13.25 -6.77 11.28
N SER A 41 -12.01 -6.77 10.80
CA SER A 41 -11.35 -5.60 10.22
C SER A 41 -11.56 -5.51 8.70
N GLU A 42 -11.41 -4.30 8.17
CA GLU A 42 -11.36 -4.06 6.73
C GLU A 42 -10.24 -4.88 6.06
N PHE A 43 -9.12 -5.08 6.76
CA PHE A 43 -8.01 -5.91 6.28
C PHE A 43 -8.48 -7.31 5.88
N SER A 44 -9.24 -8.02 6.72
CA SER A 44 -9.77 -9.34 6.37
C SER A 44 -10.72 -9.31 5.16
N VAL A 45 -11.48 -8.23 4.97
CA VAL A 45 -12.34 -8.04 3.79
C VAL A 45 -11.49 -7.84 2.52
N ARG A 46 -10.43 -7.04 2.59
CA ARG A 46 -9.52 -6.81 1.45
C ARG A 46 -8.78 -8.06 1.03
N ILE A 47 -8.33 -8.88 1.98
CA ILE A 47 -7.76 -10.19 1.69
C ILE A 47 -8.76 -11.07 0.95
N ALA A 48 -10.00 -11.19 1.43
CA ALA A 48 -11.00 -12.00 0.74
C ALA A 48 -11.30 -11.47 -0.68
N ALA A 49 -11.36 -10.15 -0.85
CA ALA A 49 -11.57 -9.52 -2.16
C ALA A 49 -10.40 -9.78 -3.12
N HIS A 50 -9.15 -9.74 -2.63
CA HIS A 50 -7.94 -10.08 -3.38
C HIS A 50 -8.00 -11.52 -3.89
N GLU A 51 -8.29 -12.48 -3.01
CA GLU A 51 -8.42 -13.88 -3.39
C GLU A 51 -9.56 -14.11 -4.40
N ILE A 52 -10.69 -13.42 -4.21
CA ILE A 52 -11.78 -13.47 -5.20
C ILE A 52 -11.32 -12.91 -6.55
N ALA A 53 -10.51 -11.86 -6.59
CA ALA A 53 -10.00 -11.31 -7.84
C ALA A 53 -9.16 -12.34 -8.62
N HIS A 54 -8.35 -13.16 -7.95
CA HIS A 54 -7.70 -14.30 -8.61
C HIS A 54 -8.72 -15.28 -9.20
N THR A 55 -9.77 -15.66 -8.47
CA THR A 55 -10.82 -16.55 -9.03
C THR A 55 -11.54 -15.97 -10.26
N LEU A 56 -11.51 -14.64 -10.41
CA LEU A 56 -12.14 -13.93 -11.52
C LEU A 56 -11.19 -13.79 -12.73
N GLY A 57 -9.97 -14.32 -12.65
CA GLY A 57 -9.00 -14.38 -13.74
C GLY A 57 -7.88 -13.34 -13.63
N PHE A 58 -7.69 -12.70 -12.47
CA PHE A 58 -6.52 -11.84 -12.25
C PHE A 58 -5.27 -12.71 -12.05
N GLU A 59 -4.69 -13.17 -13.16
CA GLU A 59 -3.50 -14.01 -13.17
C GLU A 59 -2.78 -13.90 -14.52
N VAL A 60 -1.48 -14.18 -14.54
CA VAL A 60 -0.64 -13.98 -15.73
C VAL A 60 -1.10 -14.83 -16.91
N GLU A 61 -1.56 -16.06 -16.66
CA GLU A 61 -2.01 -16.98 -17.70
C GLU A 61 -3.19 -16.41 -18.48
N VAL A 62 -4.13 -15.76 -17.78
CA VAL A 62 -5.27 -15.08 -18.41
C VAL A 62 -4.80 -13.84 -19.18
N PHE A 63 -3.90 -13.04 -18.60
CA PHE A 63 -3.36 -11.87 -19.28
C PHE A 63 -2.62 -12.24 -20.58
N GLU A 64 -1.84 -13.32 -20.58
CA GLU A 64 -1.12 -13.83 -21.74
C GLU A 64 -2.07 -14.41 -22.80
N ALA A 65 -3.03 -15.25 -22.39
CA ALA A 65 -4.05 -15.81 -23.29
C ALA A 65 -4.87 -14.71 -24.00
N ARG A 66 -4.99 -13.54 -23.34
CA ARG A 66 -5.68 -12.35 -23.85
C ARG A 66 -4.76 -11.35 -24.57
N ASN A 67 -3.47 -11.65 -24.72
CA ASN A 67 -2.46 -10.76 -25.30
C ASN A 67 -2.40 -9.38 -24.63
N MET A 68 -2.56 -9.34 -23.30
CA MET A 68 -2.55 -8.11 -22.52
C MET A 68 -1.15 -7.72 -22.03
N THR A 69 -0.21 -8.66 -22.02
CA THR A 69 1.13 -8.45 -21.46
C THR A 69 2.15 -8.00 -22.50
N ARG A 70 3.20 -7.33 -22.03
CA ARG A 70 4.38 -6.96 -22.82
C ARG A 70 5.62 -6.99 -21.95
N THR A 71 6.73 -7.49 -22.49
CA THR A 71 8.04 -7.38 -21.85
C THR A 71 8.72 -6.07 -22.21
N ILE A 72 9.17 -5.32 -21.21
CA ILE A 72 9.90 -4.06 -21.37
C ILE A 72 11.34 -4.28 -20.88
N PRO A 73 12.36 -4.03 -21.72
CA PRO A 73 13.74 -4.20 -21.33
C PRO A 73 14.26 -3.01 -20.50
N GLU A 74 15.32 -3.23 -19.75
CA GLU A 74 16.16 -2.20 -19.12
C GLU A 74 15.43 -1.28 -18.12
N VAL A 75 14.32 -1.72 -17.54
CA VAL A 75 13.56 -0.92 -16.59
C VAL A 75 14.30 -0.84 -15.26
N ARG A 76 14.73 0.38 -14.88
CA ARG A 76 15.48 0.66 -13.65
C ARG A 76 16.74 -0.20 -13.49
N GLY A 77 17.34 -0.64 -14.60
CA GLY A 77 18.51 -1.51 -14.62
C GLY A 77 18.22 -3.01 -14.54
N LYS A 78 16.95 -3.43 -14.50
CA LYS A 78 16.55 -4.83 -14.69
C LYS A 78 16.58 -5.20 -16.17
N GLU A 79 16.95 -6.42 -16.51
CA GLU A 79 17.05 -6.87 -17.92
C GLU A 79 15.68 -6.83 -18.61
N ASN A 80 14.66 -7.41 -17.99
CA ASN A 80 13.30 -7.48 -18.50
C ASN A 80 12.28 -7.33 -17.36
N VAL A 81 11.21 -6.58 -17.59
CA VAL A 81 10.04 -6.53 -16.71
C VAL A 81 8.77 -6.82 -17.50
N LEU A 82 7.83 -7.55 -16.90
CA LEU A 82 6.54 -7.83 -17.50
C LEU A 82 5.55 -6.73 -17.09
N VAL A 83 4.82 -6.19 -18.06
CA VAL A 83 3.78 -5.19 -17.81
C VAL A 83 2.45 -5.62 -18.44
N VAL A 84 1.33 -5.25 -17.83
CA VAL A 84 0.02 -5.28 -18.47
C VAL A 84 -0.16 -3.98 -19.25
N SER A 85 -0.23 -4.08 -20.57
CA SER A 85 -0.20 -2.97 -21.53
C SER A 85 -1.47 -2.85 -22.38
N SER A 86 -2.52 -3.61 -22.03
CA SER A 86 -3.83 -3.54 -22.66
C SER A 86 -4.47 -2.14 -22.52
N PRO A 87 -5.40 -1.75 -23.41
CA PRO A 87 -5.79 -0.35 -23.59
C PRO A 87 -6.28 0.36 -22.33
N LYS A 88 -7.18 -0.24 -21.53
CA LYS A 88 -7.68 0.39 -20.31
C LYS A 88 -6.63 0.39 -19.20
N THR A 89 -5.88 -0.68 -19.05
CA THR A 89 -4.83 -0.78 -18.03
C THR A 89 -3.76 0.26 -18.29
N LEU A 90 -3.38 0.46 -19.56
CA LEU A 90 -2.48 1.52 -19.99
C LEU A 90 -3.05 2.92 -19.69
N GLU A 91 -4.31 3.17 -20.04
CA GLU A 91 -5.01 4.43 -19.75
C GLU A 91 -4.97 4.76 -18.25
N LYS A 92 -5.36 3.80 -17.39
CA LYS A 92 -5.44 4.01 -15.94
C LYS A 92 -4.08 4.06 -15.26
N THR A 93 -3.10 3.33 -15.75
CA THR A 93 -1.70 3.45 -15.29
C THR A 93 -1.18 4.86 -15.52
N ARG A 94 -1.33 5.39 -16.74
CA ARG A 94 -0.85 6.73 -17.09
C ARG A 94 -1.54 7.82 -16.27
N ALA A 95 -2.83 7.64 -16.01
CA ALA A 95 -3.61 8.54 -15.16
C ALA A 95 -3.14 8.49 -13.70
N HIS A 96 -2.98 7.30 -13.12
CA HIS A 96 -2.57 7.11 -11.73
C HIS A 96 -1.21 7.77 -11.45
N PHE A 97 -0.20 7.45 -12.24
CA PHE A 97 1.15 7.97 -12.04
C PHE A 97 1.37 9.37 -12.65
N ASN A 98 0.40 9.93 -13.37
CA ASN A 98 0.57 11.12 -14.21
C ASN A 98 1.80 11.00 -15.14
N CYS A 99 1.89 9.88 -15.86
CA CYS A 99 3.00 9.57 -16.73
C CYS A 99 2.50 9.11 -18.11
N THR A 100 2.49 9.99 -19.10
CA THR A 100 1.97 9.69 -20.44
C THR A 100 2.79 8.67 -21.22
N SER A 101 4.07 8.50 -20.89
CA SER A 101 4.98 7.54 -21.52
C SER A 101 4.99 6.17 -20.83
N ALA A 102 4.23 5.95 -19.75
CA ALA A 102 4.17 4.66 -19.09
C ALA A 102 3.78 3.56 -20.10
N PRO A 103 4.50 2.42 -20.15
CA PRO A 103 4.26 1.35 -21.13
C PRO A 103 3.13 0.39 -20.71
N GLY A 104 2.70 0.44 -19.45
CA GLY A 104 1.73 -0.46 -18.84
C GLY A 104 1.94 -0.51 -17.33
N MET A 105 1.10 -1.26 -16.62
CA MET A 105 1.27 -1.51 -15.19
C MET A 105 2.24 -2.68 -14.99
N GLU A 106 3.31 -2.48 -14.23
CA GLU A 106 4.30 -3.52 -13.95
C GLU A 106 3.72 -4.61 -13.06
N LEU A 107 3.96 -5.87 -13.44
CA LEU A 107 3.63 -7.03 -12.63
C LEU A 107 4.78 -7.36 -11.67
N GLU A 108 4.45 -7.99 -10.55
CA GLU A 108 5.42 -8.39 -9.55
C GLU A 108 6.43 -9.39 -10.13
N ASP A 109 7.71 -9.21 -9.82
CA ASP A 109 8.82 -10.05 -10.30
C ASP A 109 9.68 -10.58 -9.14
N GLU A 110 9.38 -10.17 -7.91
CA GLU A 110 9.98 -10.68 -6.68
C GLU A 110 9.04 -11.66 -5.96
N GLY A 111 9.56 -12.31 -4.93
CA GLY A 111 8.86 -13.34 -4.18
C GLY A 111 9.18 -14.73 -4.71
N GLY A 112 8.26 -15.67 -4.54
CA GLY A 112 8.40 -17.03 -5.02
C GLY A 112 7.03 -17.67 -5.22
N GLY A 113 7.01 -18.90 -5.71
CA GLY A 113 5.75 -19.59 -5.98
C GLY A 113 4.91 -18.85 -7.02
N THR A 114 3.67 -18.53 -6.67
CA THR A 114 2.68 -17.86 -7.54
C THR A 114 2.64 -16.34 -7.37
N THR A 115 3.49 -15.76 -6.51
CA THR A 115 3.52 -14.30 -6.31
C THR A 115 3.99 -13.55 -7.56
N PRO A 116 5.10 -13.95 -8.23
CA PRO A 116 5.51 -13.29 -9.46
C PRO A 116 4.45 -13.40 -10.55
N SER A 117 4.26 -12.31 -11.30
CA SER A 117 3.40 -12.16 -12.48
C SER A 117 1.89 -12.18 -12.25
N SER A 118 1.39 -12.62 -11.09
CA SER A 118 -0.05 -12.59 -10.77
C SER A 118 -0.48 -11.40 -9.89
N HIS A 119 0.43 -10.47 -9.60
CA HIS A 119 0.19 -9.31 -8.76
C HIS A 119 0.73 -8.04 -9.41
N TRP A 120 0.22 -6.87 -9.02
CA TRP A 120 0.88 -5.61 -9.32
C TRP A 120 2.21 -5.49 -8.57
N LYS A 121 3.21 -4.90 -9.24
CA LYS A 121 4.51 -4.62 -8.64
C LYS A 121 4.33 -3.77 -7.38
N ARG A 122 4.61 -4.34 -6.22
CA ARG A 122 4.32 -3.70 -4.93
C ARG A 122 5.09 -2.40 -4.76
N ARG A 123 6.33 -2.31 -5.27
CA ARG A 123 7.09 -1.04 -5.34
C ARG A 123 6.26 0.12 -5.90
N ASN A 124 5.48 -0.12 -6.95
CA ASN A 124 4.73 0.91 -7.67
C ASN A 124 3.31 1.09 -7.13
N ALA A 125 2.75 0.06 -6.48
CA ALA A 125 1.35 -0.01 -6.07
C ALA A 125 1.18 -0.72 -4.71
N LYS A 126 1.95 -0.29 -3.69
CA LYS A 126 2.07 -0.98 -2.40
C LYS A 126 0.72 -1.27 -1.73
N ASP A 127 -0.19 -0.32 -1.84
CA ASP A 127 -1.46 -0.32 -1.13
C ASP A 127 -2.65 -0.72 -2.01
N GLU A 128 -2.39 -1.25 -3.22
CA GLU A 128 -3.41 -1.72 -4.17
C GLU A 128 -3.95 -3.10 -3.76
N LEU A 129 -5.20 -3.38 -4.08
CA LEU A 129 -5.87 -4.66 -3.80
C LEU A 129 -5.04 -5.86 -4.25
N MET A 130 -4.46 -5.82 -5.45
CA MET A 130 -3.69 -6.90 -6.07
C MET A 130 -2.18 -6.71 -5.94
N ALA A 131 -1.71 -5.99 -4.92
CA ALA A 131 -0.29 -5.96 -4.58
C ALA A 131 0.19 -7.33 -4.06
N GLY A 132 1.44 -7.70 -4.31
CA GLY A 132 1.98 -9.03 -3.94
C GLY A 132 2.09 -9.31 -2.44
N LEU A 133 1.93 -8.28 -1.60
CA LEU A 133 1.74 -8.44 -0.16
C LEU A 133 0.65 -7.49 0.32
N PRO A 134 -0.12 -7.87 1.36
CA PRO A 134 -1.16 -7.02 1.91
C PRO A 134 -0.65 -5.63 2.33
N GLY A 135 -1.45 -4.62 2.00
CA GLY A 135 -1.33 -3.23 2.45
C GLY A 135 -2.72 -2.70 2.80
N ALA A 136 -3.05 -1.47 2.39
CA ALA A 136 -4.42 -0.96 2.53
C ALA A 136 -5.45 -1.72 1.68
N GLY A 137 -5.05 -2.21 0.50
CA GLY A 137 -5.90 -3.03 -0.37
C GLY A 137 -6.94 -2.24 -1.17
N TYR A 138 -6.58 -1.05 -1.66
CA TYR A 138 -7.48 -0.24 -2.49
C TYR A 138 -7.87 -0.96 -3.77
N TYR A 139 -9.17 -1.09 -4.01
CA TYR A 139 -9.69 -1.57 -5.27
C TYR A 139 -9.67 -0.43 -6.29
N THR A 140 -8.49 -0.20 -6.88
CA THR A 140 -8.26 0.96 -7.74
C THR A 140 -8.70 0.73 -9.18
N ALA A 141 -8.69 1.81 -9.94
CA ALA A 141 -8.87 1.77 -11.38
C ALA A 141 -7.82 0.88 -12.11
N LEU A 142 -6.67 0.56 -11.48
CA LEU A 142 -5.66 -0.33 -12.07
C LEU A 142 -6.20 -1.76 -12.19
N THR A 143 -6.64 -2.35 -11.07
CA THR A 143 -7.23 -3.70 -11.06
C THR A 143 -8.53 -3.76 -11.86
N MET A 144 -9.40 -2.75 -11.73
CA MET A 144 -10.64 -2.68 -12.50
C MET A 144 -10.39 -2.63 -14.01
N ALA A 145 -9.33 -1.95 -14.46
CA ALA A 145 -8.98 -1.86 -15.86
C ALA A 145 -8.44 -3.17 -16.43
N ALA A 146 -7.65 -3.92 -15.65
CA ALA A 146 -7.23 -5.25 -16.03
C ALA A 146 -8.45 -6.15 -16.26
N PHE A 147 -9.42 -6.13 -15.34
CA PHE A 147 -10.67 -6.89 -15.51
C PHE A 147 -11.51 -6.48 -16.73
N GLU A 148 -11.60 -5.18 -17.05
CA GLU A 148 -12.32 -4.73 -18.25
C GLU A 148 -11.59 -5.14 -19.53
N ASP A 149 -10.26 -5.04 -19.57
CA ASP A 149 -9.45 -5.45 -20.73
C ASP A 149 -9.42 -6.97 -20.93
N MET A 150 -9.60 -7.76 -19.88
CA MET A 150 -9.87 -9.19 -20.02
C MET A 150 -11.14 -9.45 -20.83
N GLY A 151 -12.06 -8.49 -21.01
CA GLY A 151 -13.27 -8.66 -21.82
C GLY A 151 -14.38 -9.51 -21.19
N PHE A 152 -14.23 -9.92 -19.93
CA PHE A 152 -15.26 -10.64 -19.17
C PHE A 152 -16.20 -9.72 -18.40
N TYR A 153 -15.71 -8.53 -18.06
CA TYR A 153 -16.34 -7.62 -17.10
C TYR A 153 -16.42 -6.21 -17.67
N ARG A 154 -17.24 -5.37 -17.03
CA ARG A 154 -17.32 -3.93 -17.29
C ARG A 154 -17.18 -3.20 -15.98
N ALA A 155 -16.22 -2.31 -15.90
CA ALA A 155 -15.91 -1.58 -14.67
C ALA A 155 -16.91 -0.44 -14.43
N GLN A 156 -17.27 -0.24 -13.17
CA GLN A 156 -18.02 0.92 -12.70
C GLN A 156 -17.03 1.98 -12.19
N TRP A 157 -16.45 2.75 -13.10
CA TRP A 157 -15.31 3.63 -12.82
C TRP A 157 -15.50 4.66 -11.70
N ASN A 158 -16.74 5.07 -11.42
CA ASN A 158 -17.07 5.99 -10.32
C ASN A 158 -16.90 5.35 -8.93
N MET A 159 -16.78 4.02 -8.85
CA MET A 159 -16.53 3.27 -7.62
C MET A 159 -15.05 2.98 -7.40
N ALA A 160 -14.18 3.39 -8.31
CA ALA A 160 -12.75 3.14 -8.20
C ALA A 160 -12.18 3.88 -6.99
N GLU A 161 -11.56 3.12 -6.09
CA GLU A 161 -10.85 3.72 -4.96
C GLU A 161 -9.57 4.40 -5.46
N GLN A 162 -9.20 5.47 -4.77
CA GLN A 162 -8.00 6.21 -5.10
C GLN A 162 -6.90 5.80 -4.11
N MET A 163 -5.77 5.35 -4.64
CA MET A 163 -4.61 4.98 -3.84
C MET A 163 -3.63 6.16 -3.79
N PRO A 164 -3.26 6.69 -2.61
CA PRO A 164 -2.26 7.75 -2.50
C PRO A 164 -0.88 7.32 -3.01
N TRP A 165 -0.49 6.07 -2.77
CA TRP A 165 0.81 5.53 -3.19
C TRP A 165 1.01 5.62 -4.71
N GLY A 166 2.05 6.36 -5.13
CA GLY A 166 2.37 6.57 -6.55
C GLY A 166 1.43 7.51 -7.30
N SER A 167 0.38 8.04 -6.66
CA SER A 167 -0.53 8.98 -7.31
C SER A 167 0.22 10.25 -7.72
N ASN A 168 0.08 10.63 -8.99
CA ASN A 168 0.73 11.80 -9.59
C ASN A 168 2.26 11.86 -9.40
N SER A 169 2.93 10.71 -9.25
CA SER A 169 4.37 10.64 -8.99
C SER A 169 5.24 11.09 -10.17
N GLY A 170 4.66 11.21 -11.37
CA GLY A 170 5.37 11.37 -12.62
C GLY A 170 6.09 10.09 -13.06
N CYS A 171 6.71 10.16 -14.24
CA CYS A 171 7.37 9.02 -14.87
C CYS A 171 8.62 8.53 -14.14
N GLU A 172 9.31 9.40 -13.41
CA GLU A 172 10.57 9.07 -12.72
C GLU A 172 10.37 7.94 -11.69
N LEU A 173 9.17 7.79 -11.11
CA LEU A 173 8.89 6.66 -10.21
C LEU A 173 9.06 5.33 -10.95
N LEU A 174 8.57 5.26 -12.19
CA LEU A 174 8.56 4.04 -13.00
C LEU A 174 9.90 3.79 -13.68
N THR A 175 10.63 4.84 -14.06
CA THR A 175 11.86 4.74 -14.86
C THR A 175 13.15 4.82 -14.04
N GLU A 176 13.14 5.48 -12.88
CA GLU A 176 14.32 5.71 -12.05
C GLU A 176 14.31 4.85 -10.78
N LYS A 177 15.50 4.72 -10.16
CA LYS A 177 15.62 4.12 -8.83
C LYS A 177 14.82 4.92 -7.79
N CYS A 178 14.28 4.23 -6.80
CA CYS A 178 13.55 4.89 -5.70
C CYS A 178 14.43 5.82 -4.86
N LEU A 179 15.73 5.50 -4.77
CA LEU A 179 16.74 6.27 -4.05
C LEU A 179 18.04 6.32 -4.86
N THR A 180 18.77 7.44 -4.71
CA THR A 180 20.14 7.61 -5.19
C THR A 180 20.98 8.17 -4.05
N ASN A 181 22.08 7.51 -3.71
CA ASN A 181 22.97 7.88 -2.60
C ASN A 181 22.22 8.12 -1.27
N GLY A 182 21.20 7.30 -0.98
CA GLY A 182 20.38 7.40 0.22
C GLY A 182 19.37 8.53 0.23
N THR A 183 19.16 9.22 -0.90
CA THR A 183 18.17 10.31 -1.03
C THR A 183 17.08 9.89 -2.02
N THR A 184 15.81 10.10 -1.64
CA THR A 184 14.65 9.83 -2.50
C THR A 184 14.02 11.13 -2.99
N ARG A 185 13.39 11.07 -4.17
CA ARG A 185 12.48 12.12 -4.68
C ARG A 185 11.06 11.98 -4.15
N TYR A 186 10.75 10.82 -3.56
CA TYR A 186 9.42 10.44 -3.08
C TYR A 186 9.44 10.22 -1.57
N PRO A 187 9.63 11.27 -0.75
CA PRO A 187 9.75 11.14 0.71
C PRO A 187 8.47 10.60 1.39
N GLU A 188 7.36 10.62 0.66
CA GLU A 188 6.07 10.06 1.08
C GLU A 188 5.93 8.56 0.83
N MET A 189 6.79 8.00 -0.02
CA MET A 189 6.78 6.58 -0.39
C MET A 189 7.99 5.85 0.19
N PHE A 190 9.17 6.47 0.05
CA PHE A 190 10.43 5.86 0.40
C PHE A 190 11.17 6.68 1.45
N CYS A 191 12.14 6.05 2.12
CA CYS A 191 12.89 6.69 3.19
C CYS A 191 14.39 6.35 3.11
N GLY A 192 15.24 7.38 3.27
CA GLY A 192 16.69 7.25 3.14
C GLY A 192 17.46 7.03 4.44
N ALA A 193 16.78 7.13 5.58
CA ALA A 193 17.44 7.03 6.88
C ALA A 193 16.48 6.51 7.94
N ARG A 194 17.00 5.65 8.82
CA ARG A 194 16.32 5.32 10.06
C ARG A 194 16.32 6.55 10.96
N ARG A 195 15.15 6.92 11.46
CA ARG A 195 14.95 7.96 12.46
C ARG A 195 14.50 7.31 13.76
N GLU A 196 14.81 7.95 14.88
CA GLU A 196 14.39 7.48 16.22
C GLU A 196 12.88 7.65 16.43
N LEU A 197 12.30 8.72 15.88
CA LEU A 197 10.88 9.00 15.98
C LEU A 197 10.10 8.18 14.96
N MET A 198 9.05 7.51 15.42
CA MET A 198 8.14 6.76 14.56
C MET A 198 7.37 7.70 13.63
N LYS A 199 7.08 7.17 12.45
CA LYS A 199 6.39 7.86 11.36
C LYS A 199 5.22 7.04 10.86
N CYS A 200 4.23 7.69 10.27
CA CYS A 200 3.10 6.98 9.70
C CYS A 200 3.53 6.05 8.56
N THR A 201 2.94 4.85 8.54
CA THR A 201 2.89 4.04 7.34
C THR A 201 2.06 4.75 6.26
N SER A 202 2.29 4.42 4.99
CA SER A 202 1.62 5.07 3.84
C SER A 202 0.10 4.94 3.87
N ASP A 203 -0.38 3.80 4.37
CA ASP A 203 -1.80 3.46 4.56
C ASP A 203 -2.45 4.12 5.79
N ARG A 204 -1.68 4.89 6.57
CA ARG A 204 -2.12 5.56 7.80
C ARG A 204 -2.72 4.60 8.85
N LEU A 205 -2.44 3.29 8.78
CA LEU A 205 -2.99 2.32 9.72
C LEU A 205 -2.12 2.09 10.96
N ALA A 206 -0.84 2.44 10.88
CA ALA A 206 0.10 2.22 11.97
C ALA A 206 1.20 3.28 12.05
N LEU A 207 1.91 3.28 13.18
CA LEU A 207 3.22 3.87 13.26
C LEU A 207 4.28 2.88 12.75
N GLY A 208 5.40 3.41 12.31
CA GLY A 208 6.44 2.61 11.68
C GLY A 208 7.79 3.29 11.72
N ILE A 209 8.77 2.56 11.22
CA ILE A 209 10.15 3.04 11.09
C ILE A 209 10.67 2.77 9.69
N CYS A 210 11.58 3.62 9.24
CA CYS A 210 12.31 3.36 8.01
C CYS A 210 13.20 2.13 8.19
N LYS A 211 12.82 1.01 7.55
CA LYS A 211 13.56 -0.24 7.67
C LYS A 211 14.65 -0.29 6.59
N ILE A 212 15.90 -0.23 7.03
CA ILE A 212 17.09 -0.41 6.19
C ILE A 212 17.89 -1.56 6.77
N THR A 213 18.25 -2.50 5.91
CA THR A 213 19.03 -3.69 6.21
C THR A 213 20.41 -3.56 5.57
N THR A 214 21.43 -4.06 6.27
CA THR A 214 22.78 -4.22 5.72
C THR A 214 23.00 -5.70 5.45
N TYR A 215 23.24 -6.04 4.19
CA TYR A 215 23.46 -7.40 3.74
C TYR A 215 24.94 -7.81 3.88
N PRO A 216 25.26 -9.11 3.96
CA PRO A 216 26.64 -9.58 3.97
C PRO A 216 27.40 -9.19 2.71
N ASP A 217 26.75 -9.37 1.55
CA ASP A 217 27.30 -9.10 0.22
C ASP A 217 26.65 -7.86 -0.42
N PRO A 218 27.33 -7.19 -1.37
CA PRO A 218 26.74 -6.10 -2.14
C PRO A 218 25.45 -6.55 -2.85
N LEU A 219 24.44 -5.70 -2.81
CA LEU A 219 23.21 -5.92 -3.58
C LEU A 219 23.50 -5.84 -5.08
N PRO A 220 22.67 -6.46 -5.94
CA PRO A 220 22.72 -6.25 -7.39
C PRO A 220 22.72 -4.76 -7.74
N SER A 221 23.44 -4.35 -8.80
CA SER A 221 23.69 -2.94 -9.12
C SER A 221 22.40 -2.12 -9.30
N GLN A 222 21.33 -2.73 -9.82
CA GLN A 222 20.00 -2.12 -9.96
C GLN A 222 19.32 -1.81 -8.61
N PHE A 223 19.68 -2.52 -7.54
CA PHE A 223 19.14 -2.36 -6.18
C PHE A 223 20.08 -1.63 -5.22
N GLN A 224 21.24 -1.18 -5.71
CA GLN A 224 22.15 -0.33 -4.94
C GLN A 224 21.62 1.12 -4.90
N TYR A 225 21.12 1.50 -3.73
CA TYR A 225 20.47 2.80 -3.47
C TYR A 225 21.27 3.73 -2.58
N PHE A 226 22.25 3.19 -1.86
CA PHE A 226 23.08 3.89 -0.89
C PHE A 226 24.53 3.91 -1.34
N THR A 227 25.34 4.76 -0.69
CA THR A 227 26.79 4.78 -0.91
C THR A 227 27.47 3.47 -0.50
N ASP A 228 26.98 2.82 0.56
CA ASP A 228 27.33 1.42 0.86
C ASP A 228 26.44 0.50 0.01
N PRO A 229 27.01 -0.28 -0.94
CA PRO A 229 26.24 -1.10 -1.87
C PRO A 229 25.56 -2.31 -1.18
N ARG A 230 25.83 -2.54 0.10
CA ARG A 230 25.19 -3.61 0.90
C ARG A 230 23.94 -3.14 1.61
N ARG A 231 23.57 -1.86 1.52
CA ARG A 231 22.39 -1.31 2.21
C ARG A 231 21.20 -1.25 1.27
N GLY A 232 20.03 -1.66 1.78
CA GLY A 232 18.76 -1.61 1.07
C GLY A 232 17.58 -1.90 2.01
N GLY A 233 16.37 -1.95 1.47
CA GLY A 233 15.19 -2.51 2.12
C GLY A 233 15.29 -4.04 2.27
N LEU A 234 14.27 -4.67 2.85
CA LEU A 234 14.20 -6.13 2.94
C LEU A 234 13.73 -6.71 1.60
N LEU A 235 14.34 -7.83 1.19
CA LEU A 235 13.92 -8.57 -0.01
C LEU A 235 12.45 -9.03 0.10
N ASP A 236 12.08 -9.58 1.25
CA ASP A 236 10.75 -10.13 1.50
C ASP A 236 9.64 -9.07 1.49
N ASP A 237 9.98 -7.78 1.40
CA ASP A 237 8.99 -6.72 1.23
C ASP A 237 8.57 -6.53 -0.25
N LEU A 238 9.18 -7.18 -1.25
CA LEU A 238 8.81 -7.04 -2.68
C LEU A 238 8.88 -5.59 -3.22
N MET A 239 9.77 -4.79 -2.65
CA MET A 239 9.89 -3.36 -2.97
C MET A 239 11.09 -3.06 -3.88
N ASP A 240 11.66 -4.03 -4.59
CA ASP A 240 12.97 -3.92 -5.25
C ASP A 240 14.08 -3.50 -4.27
N TYR A 241 14.03 -3.93 -3.01
CA TYR A 241 14.88 -3.39 -1.93
C TYR A 241 14.72 -1.89 -1.67
N CYS A 242 13.66 -1.23 -2.13
CA CYS A 242 13.41 0.18 -1.79
C CYS A 242 13.00 0.29 -0.32
N PRO A 243 13.74 1.03 0.53
CA PRO A 243 13.34 1.27 1.91
C PRO A 243 12.12 2.19 1.98
N PHE A 244 11.16 1.82 2.83
CA PHE A 244 9.94 2.56 3.11
C PHE A 244 9.65 2.52 4.63
N ILE A 245 8.66 3.29 5.08
CA ILE A 245 8.20 3.21 6.46
C ILE A 245 7.39 1.93 6.62
N ARG A 246 8.01 0.94 7.27
CA ARG A 246 7.37 -0.33 7.62
C ARG A 246 6.78 -0.21 9.02
N GLU A 247 5.57 -0.71 9.18
CA GLU A 247 4.90 -0.86 10.47
C GLU A 247 5.84 -1.47 11.54
N TYR A 248 5.75 -0.94 12.75
CA TYR A 248 6.42 -1.50 13.92
C TYR A 248 5.45 -2.40 14.70
N GLU A 249 5.96 -3.47 15.30
CA GLU A 249 5.15 -4.43 16.05
C GLU A 249 4.35 -3.73 17.16
N ASP A 250 3.07 -4.12 17.31
CA ASP A 250 2.09 -3.56 18.26
C ASP A 250 1.82 -2.06 18.12
N THR A 251 2.05 -1.47 16.94
CA THR A 251 1.83 -0.03 16.71
C THR A 251 0.69 0.30 15.74
N GLN A 252 -0.24 -0.62 15.56
CA GLN A 252 -1.48 -0.37 14.84
C GLN A 252 -2.30 0.70 15.55
N CYS A 253 -2.85 1.65 14.79
CA CYS A 253 -3.67 2.70 15.38
C CYS A 253 -5.02 2.19 15.88
N PHE A 254 -5.52 1.06 15.37
CA PHE A 254 -6.85 0.57 15.70
C PHE A 254 -6.92 -0.28 16.98
N ASP A 255 -5.88 -1.05 17.28
CA ASP A 255 -5.82 -1.94 18.45
C ASP A 255 -4.41 -2.16 19.03
N GLY A 256 -3.42 -1.35 18.62
CA GLY A 256 -2.04 -1.46 19.09
C GLY A 256 -1.85 -1.15 20.59
N ASP A 257 -0.65 -1.43 21.09
CA ASP A 257 -0.32 -1.25 22.50
C ASP A 257 0.05 0.21 22.82
N VAL A 258 -0.86 0.89 23.51
CA VAL A 258 -0.70 2.29 23.94
C VAL A 258 0.60 2.55 24.71
N ARG A 259 1.20 1.53 25.34
CA ARG A 259 2.43 1.66 26.13
C ARG A 259 3.65 1.94 25.26
N VAL A 260 3.66 1.50 24.01
CA VAL A 260 4.74 1.77 23.04
C VAL A 260 4.40 2.90 22.07
N MET A 261 3.12 3.32 22.05
CA MET A 261 2.59 4.36 21.16
C MET A 261 2.36 5.68 21.90
N ARG A 262 3.45 6.27 22.36
CA ARG A 262 3.43 7.53 23.11
C ARG A 262 2.66 8.63 22.36
N GLY A 263 1.79 9.35 23.06
CA GLY A 263 1.02 10.46 22.47
C GLY A 263 -0.15 10.01 21.60
N CYS A 264 -0.38 8.70 21.46
CA CYS A 264 -1.41 8.16 20.59
C CYS A 264 -2.74 7.96 21.32
N ARG A 265 -3.83 8.16 20.58
CA ARG A 265 -5.17 7.72 20.93
C ARG A 265 -5.53 6.55 20.02
N ILE A 266 -5.71 5.37 20.62
CA ILE A 266 -5.99 4.11 19.92
C ILE A 266 -7.48 3.83 19.96
N GLY A 267 -8.03 3.38 18.83
CA GLY A 267 -9.44 3.09 18.69
C GLY A 267 -9.78 2.67 17.25
N PRO A 268 -10.94 2.04 17.00
CA PRO A 268 -11.25 1.42 15.71
C PRO A 268 -11.24 2.41 14.53
N SER A 269 -11.53 3.69 14.77
CA SER A 269 -11.47 4.75 13.75
C SER A 269 -10.16 5.53 13.76
N SER A 270 -9.17 5.13 14.57
CA SER A 270 -7.89 5.80 14.63
C SER A 270 -7.05 5.56 13.39
N ARG A 271 -6.37 6.62 12.96
CA ARG A 271 -5.42 6.63 11.87
C ARG A 271 -4.16 7.34 12.31
N CYS A 272 -3.04 7.03 11.67
CA CYS A 272 -1.79 7.71 11.91
C CYS A 272 -1.81 9.07 11.21
N LEU A 273 -1.58 10.13 11.99
CA LEU A 273 -1.49 11.48 11.52
C LEU A 273 -0.05 11.98 11.65
N LYS A 274 0.44 12.59 10.57
CA LYS A 274 1.76 13.22 10.56
C LYS A 274 1.79 14.36 11.56
N SER A 275 2.97 14.63 12.09
CA SER A 275 3.17 15.76 13.00
C SER A 275 4.31 16.67 12.56
N ASP A 276 4.19 17.94 12.97
CA ASP A 276 5.27 18.92 12.86
C ASP A 276 5.70 19.38 14.25
N GLY A 277 6.87 18.91 14.68
CA GLY A 277 7.48 19.30 15.95
C GLY A 277 6.68 18.92 17.21
N LEU A 278 5.72 18.00 17.10
CA LEU A 278 4.84 17.59 18.20
C LEU A 278 5.63 17.00 19.36
N ARG A 279 5.34 17.51 20.56
CA ARG A 279 6.07 17.17 21.78
C ARG A 279 5.21 17.27 23.02
N ASP A 280 5.61 16.53 24.04
CA ASP A 280 5.09 16.62 25.40
C ASP A 280 6.22 17.01 26.37
N SER A 281 6.02 16.78 27.67
CA SER A 281 6.97 17.12 28.73
C SER A 281 8.30 16.36 28.69
N VAL A 282 8.42 15.22 28.00
CA VAL A 282 9.70 14.48 27.90
C VAL A 282 10.42 14.77 26.59
N GLY A 283 9.69 15.12 25.51
CA GLY A 283 10.33 15.50 24.25
C GLY A 283 9.48 15.30 23.01
N LEU A 284 10.14 15.21 21.87
CA LEU A 284 9.51 14.95 20.58
C LEU A 284 8.90 13.55 20.54
N ILE A 285 7.72 13.42 19.93
CA ILE A 285 6.96 12.16 19.87
C ILE A 285 7.12 11.49 18.50
N GLY A 286 7.20 12.29 17.43
CA GLY A 286 7.02 11.77 16.07
C GLY A 286 5.57 11.91 15.64
N ASP A 287 5.15 11.07 14.70
CA ASP A 287 3.75 11.03 14.27
C ASP A 287 2.89 10.32 15.34
N VAL A 288 1.57 10.49 15.29
CA VAL A 288 0.66 9.97 16.33
C VAL A 288 -0.60 9.38 15.73
N CYS A 289 -1.15 8.36 16.39
CA CYS A 289 -2.51 7.91 16.10
C CYS A 289 -3.53 8.81 16.80
N ALA A 290 -4.58 9.16 16.08
CA ALA A 290 -5.74 9.88 16.59
C ALA A 290 -6.99 9.32 15.93
N GLU A 291 -8.13 9.40 16.63
CA GLU A 291 -9.41 9.01 16.04
C GLU A 291 -9.76 9.98 14.93
N VAL A 292 -10.13 9.43 13.78
CA VAL A 292 -10.59 10.19 12.62
C VAL A 292 -12.05 9.86 12.38
N ALA A 293 -12.82 10.89 12.02
CA ALA A 293 -14.15 10.76 11.46
C ALA A 293 -14.23 11.59 10.18
N CYS A 294 -15.04 11.14 9.24
CA CYS A 294 -15.27 11.82 7.98
C CYS A 294 -16.77 12.05 7.87
N ASP A 295 -17.20 13.29 7.69
CA ASP A 295 -18.61 13.60 7.55
C ASP A 295 -19.08 13.58 6.09
N ASP A 296 -20.39 13.72 5.92
CA ASP A 296 -21.06 13.70 4.63
C ASP A 296 -20.67 14.90 3.75
N ASP A 297 -20.28 16.01 4.37
CA ASP A 297 -19.83 17.24 3.70
C ASP A 297 -18.38 17.11 3.18
N GLY A 298 -17.68 16.05 3.57
CA GLY A 298 -16.34 15.71 3.12
C GLY A 298 -15.24 16.26 4.00
N ASP A 299 -15.57 16.76 5.19
CA ASP A 299 -14.61 17.24 6.16
C ASP A 299 -14.01 16.09 6.97
N VAL A 300 -12.74 16.27 7.34
CA VAL A 300 -12.01 15.36 8.23
C VAL A 300 -12.05 15.95 9.64
N LEU A 301 -12.55 15.17 10.59
CA LEU A 301 -12.58 15.50 12.01
C LEU A 301 -11.56 14.64 12.74
N VAL A 302 -10.80 15.25 13.65
CA VAL A 302 -9.75 14.58 14.43
C VAL A 302 -10.02 14.74 15.92
N ARG A 303 -9.90 13.64 16.65
CA ARG A 303 -9.91 13.60 18.11
C ARG A 303 -8.63 12.95 18.61
N TYR A 304 -7.82 13.71 19.33
CA TYR A 304 -6.46 13.34 19.73
C TYR A 304 -6.34 13.10 21.25
N LEU A 305 -5.20 12.55 21.69
CA LEU A 305 -4.97 12.25 23.10
C LEU A 305 -4.94 13.54 23.95
N GLY A 306 -5.68 13.56 25.05
CA GLY A 306 -5.72 14.72 25.97
C GLY A 306 -6.82 15.75 25.67
N ASN A 307 -7.60 15.56 24.60
CA ASN A 307 -8.79 16.36 24.30
C ASN A 307 -9.86 15.51 23.62
N ASP A 308 -11.00 15.28 24.30
CA ASP A 308 -12.08 14.42 23.79
C ASP A 308 -13.05 15.13 22.82
N ALA A 309 -12.82 16.39 22.48
CA ALA A 309 -13.59 17.08 21.44
C ALA A 309 -13.12 16.70 20.04
N TRP A 310 -14.03 16.74 19.08
CA TRP A 310 -13.71 16.64 17.65
C TRP A 310 -13.28 18.00 17.11
N HIS A 311 -12.17 18.02 16.37
CA HIS A 311 -11.60 19.21 15.78
C HIS A 311 -11.64 19.09 14.26
N LEU A 312 -12.12 20.14 13.59
CA LEU A 312 -12.06 20.22 12.13
C LEU A 312 -10.60 20.23 11.67
N CYS A 313 -10.28 19.39 10.69
CA CYS A 313 -8.93 19.20 10.17
C CYS A 313 -8.89 19.36 8.64
N PRO A 314 -9.02 20.60 8.11
CA PRO A 314 -8.98 20.83 6.67
C PRO A 314 -7.67 20.38 6.05
N GLU A 315 -7.71 19.78 4.85
CA GLU A 315 -6.51 19.31 4.15
C GLU A 315 -5.46 20.43 3.99
N GLY A 316 -4.19 20.09 4.23
CA GLY A 316 -3.06 21.03 4.14
C GLY A 316 -2.94 22.00 5.32
N SER A 317 -3.90 21.98 6.26
CA SER A 317 -3.82 22.72 7.52
C SER A 317 -3.20 21.88 8.65
N SER A 318 -3.21 22.41 9.86
CA SER A 318 -2.71 21.71 11.03
C SER A 318 -3.48 22.09 12.29
N ILE A 319 -3.67 21.14 13.19
CA ILE A 319 -4.25 21.35 14.51
C ILE A 319 -3.10 21.58 15.50
N THR A 320 -3.13 22.70 16.22
CA THR A 320 -2.31 22.87 17.43
C THR A 320 -3.05 22.24 18.61
N PRO A 321 -2.55 21.12 19.17
CA PRO A 321 -3.28 20.42 20.23
C PRO A 321 -3.42 21.29 21.48
N THR A 322 -4.58 21.21 22.10
CA THR A 322 -4.87 21.86 23.38
C THR A 322 -5.08 20.80 24.47
N GLY A 323 -4.76 21.11 25.72
CA GLY A 323 -4.90 20.18 26.84
C GLY A 323 -3.58 19.88 27.55
N PRO A 324 -3.56 18.90 28.46
CA PRO A 324 -2.42 18.67 29.36
C PRO A 324 -1.31 17.79 28.77
N VAL A 325 -1.57 17.10 27.65
CA VAL A 325 -0.67 16.08 27.10
C VAL A 325 0.44 16.71 26.27
N PHE A 326 0.08 17.50 25.27
CA PHE A 326 1.02 18.10 24.34
C PHE A 326 1.41 19.51 24.81
N VAL A 327 2.70 19.81 24.74
CA VAL A 327 3.26 21.13 25.17
C VAL A 327 3.72 21.97 23.99
N GLY A 328 3.66 21.44 22.76
CA GLY A 328 3.94 22.20 21.53
C GLY A 328 3.94 21.34 20.26
N GLY A 329 4.05 22.02 19.13
CA GLY A 329 3.97 21.41 17.79
C GLY A 329 2.54 21.21 17.32
N ASN A 330 2.38 20.60 16.15
CA ASN A 330 1.10 20.46 15.46
C ASN A 330 0.86 19.05 14.93
N ILE A 331 -0.40 18.67 14.83
CA ILE A 331 -0.87 17.51 14.06
C ILE A 331 -1.24 18.02 12.66
N VAL A 332 -0.65 17.44 11.63
CA VAL A 332 -0.87 17.83 10.23
C VAL A 332 -2.13 17.14 9.71
N CYS A 333 -3.03 17.91 9.12
CA CYS A 333 -4.27 17.39 8.60
C CYS A 333 -4.03 16.60 7.31
N PRO A 334 -4.45 15.32 7.26
CA PRO A 334 -4.28 14.48 6.08
C PRO A 334 -5.24 14.92 4.98
N SER A 335 -4.99 14.45 3.76
CA SER A 335 -6.04 14.53 2.74
C SER A 335 -7.14 13.52 3.04
N ARG A 336 -8.37 13.82 2.63
CA ARG A 336 -9.53 12.96 2.91
C ARG A 336 -9.31 11.53 2.42
N ILE A 337 -8.76 11.41 1.21
CA ILE A 337 -8.42 10.14 0.54
C ILE A 337 -7.46 9.26 1.38
N GLU A 338 -6.63 9.83 2.26
CA GLU A 338 -5.67 9.08 3.08
C GLU A 338 -6.28 8.52 4.38
N VAL A 339 -7.50 8.88 4.76
CA VAL A 339 -8.06 8.45 6.06
C VAL A 339 -9.53 8.06 6.02
N CYS A 340 -10.24 8.45 4.97
CA CYS A 340 -11.65 8.14 4.77
C CYS A 340 -11.79 7.03 3.74
N TYR A 341 -11.50 5.80 4.17
CA TYR A 341 -11.73 4.61 3.37
C TYR A 341 -13.17 4.15 3.61
N ILE A 342 -13.99 4.21 2.57
CA ILE A 342 -15.40 3.79 2.48
C ILE A 342 -16.44 4.88 2.82
N HIS A 343 -17.42 4.94 1.89
CA HIS A 343 -18.57 5.83 1.76
C HIS A 343 -19.69 5.58 2.79
#